data_AF-B7ZLC1-F1
#
_entry.id   AF-B7ZLC1-F1
#
_cell.length_a   1.000
_cell.length_b   1.000
_cell.length_c   1.000
_cell.angle_alpha   90.00
_cell.angle_beta   90.00
_cell.angle_gamma   90.00
#
_symmetry.space_group_name_H-M   'P 1'
#
loop_
_entity.id
_entity.type
_entity.pdbx_description
1 polymer ?
#
loop_
_entity_poly.entity_id
_entity_poly.type
_entity_poly.pdbx_seq_one_letter_code
_entity_poly.pdbx_strand_id
1 'polypeptide(L)'
;QNGVRAADLIKDFTKKYPVLPYLVLVLKQFLLQRDLNEVFTGGIGSYSLFLMAVSFLQLHPREDACIPNTNYGVLLIEFFELYGRHFNYLKTGIRIKDGGSYVAKDEVQKNMLDGYRPSMLYIEDPLQPGNDVGRSSYGAMQVKQAFDYAYVVLSHAVSPIAKYYPNNETESILGRIIRVTDEVATYRDWISKQWGLKNRPEPSCNGNGVTLIVDTQQLDKCNNNLSEENEALGKCRSKTSESLSKHSSNSSSGPVSSSSATQSSSSDVDSDATPCK
;
A
#
# COMPACT_ATOMS: atom_id res chain seq x y z
N GLN A 1 7.52 31.07 -7.79
CA GLN A 1 8.47 30.81 -6.67
C GLN A 1 8.20 29.49 -5.95
N ASN A 2 6.96 29.16 -5.58
CA ASN A 2 6.65 27.91 -4.86
C ASN A 2 6.99 26.63 -5.66
N GLY A 3 6.82 26.64 -6.99
CA GLY A 3 7.12 25.48 -7.84
C GLY A 3 8.60 25.03 -7.82
N VAL A 4 9.54 25.96 -7.72
CA VAL A 4 10.98 25.63 -7.64
C VAL A 4 11.30 24.95 -6.31
N ARG A 5 10.79 25.51 -5.21
CA ARG A 5 10.95 24.92 -3.86
C ARG A 5 10.30 23.55 -3.75
N ALA A 6 9.14 23.36 -4.37
CA ALA A 6 8.49 22.05 -4.46
C ALA A 6 9.32 21.04 -5.26
N ALA A 7 9.92 21.47 -6.37
CA ALA A 7 10.81 20.60 -7.15
C ALA A 7 12.05 20.18 -6.33
N ASP A 8 12.65 21.10 -5.57
CA ASP A 8 13.80 20.78 -4.72
C ASP A 8 13.42 19.86 -3.56
N LEU A 9 12.26 20.09 -2.92
CA LEU A 9 11.71 19.18 -1.91
C LEU A 9 11.50 17.76 -2.47
N ILE A 10 10.94 17.65 -3.69
CA ILE A 10 10.73 16.36 -4.35
C ILE A 10 12.07 15.66 -4.59
N LYS A 11 13.11 16.39 -5.05
CA LYS A 11 14.45 15.84 -5.25
C LYS A 11 15.04 15.34 -3.94
N ASP A 12 14.90 16.10 -2.86
CA ASP A 12 15.45 15.76 -1.55
C ASP A 12 14.81 14.47 -1.00
N PHE A 13 13.49 14.35 -1.06
CA PHE A 13 12.80 13.13 -0.66
C PHE A 13 13.07 11.94 -1.59
N THR A 14 13.22 12.18 -2.89
CA THR A 14 13.61 11.14 -3.86
C THR A 14 15.01 10.62 -3.57
N LYS A 15 15.95 11.50 -3.21
CA LYS A 15 17.29 11.12 -2.80
C LYS A 15 17.29 10.37 -1.47
N LYS A 16 16.45 10.79 -0.52
CA LYS A 16 16.31 10.16 0.79
C LYS A 16 15.68 8.76 0.70
N TYR A 17 14.68 8.60 -0.16
CA TYR A 17 13.92 7.37 -0.33
C TYR A 17 13.98 6.91 -1.80
N PRO A 18 14.96 6.07 -2.18
CA PRO A 18 15.13 5.64 -3.57
C PRO A 18 13.92 4.91 -4.17
N VAL A 19 13.08 4.29 -3.33
CA VAL A 19 11.84 3.62 -3.75
C VAL A 19 10.70 4.58 -4.10
N LEU A 20 10.73 5.82 -3.60
CA LEU A 20 9.64 6.78 -3.69
C LEU A 20 9.20 7.09 -5.13
N PRO A 21 10.09 7.30 -6.12
CA PRO A 21 9.67 7.55 -7.50
C PRO A 21 8.89 6.39 -8.11
N TYR A 22 9.32 5.15 -7.86
CA TYR A 22 8.65 3.96 -8.37
C TYR A 22 7.27 3.77 -7.73
N LEU A 23 7.20 3.95 -6.41
CA LEU A 23 5.94 3.88 -5.67
C LEU A 23 4.96 4.94 -6.18
N VAL A 24 5.39 6.21 -6.27
CA VAL A 24 4.54 7.31 -6.75
C VAL A 24 4.12 7.10 -8.20
N LEU A 25 4.97 6.54 -9.07
CA LEU A 25 4.62 6.25 -10.46
C LEU A 25 3.46 5.24 -10.54
N VAL A 26 3.58 4.13 -9.80
CA VAL A 26 2.54 3.09 -9.75
C VAL A 26 1.23 3.66 -9.19
N LEU A 27 1.31 4.42 -8.09
CA LEU A 27 0.14 5.04 -7.46
C LEU A 27 -0.54 6.08 -8.36
N LYS A 28 0.25 6.91 -9.06
CA LYS A 28 -0.28 7.88 -10.03
C LYS A 28 -1.03 7.17 -11.15
N GLN A 29 -0.44 6.14 -11.72
CA GLN A 29 -1.09 5.38 -12.79
C GLN A 29 -2.36 4.68 -12.28
N PHE A 30 -2.33 4.14 -11.07
CA PHE A 30 -3.48 3.50 -10.44
C PHE A 30 -4.67 4.45 -10.27
N LEU A 31 -4.42 5.70 -9.83
CA LEU A 31 -5.47 6.72 -9.68
C LEU A 31 -5.94 7.28 -11.02
N LEU A 32 -5.01 7.46 -11.98
CA LEU A 32 -5.32 7.96 -13.32
C LEU A 32 -6.34 7.06 -14.03
N GLN A 33 -6.19 5.74 -13.93
CA GLN A 33 -7.10 4.78 -14.58
C GLN A 33 -8.50 4.71 -13.97
N ARG A 34 -8.71 5.40 -12.85
CA ARG A 34 -9.98 5.44 -12.13
C ARG A 34 -10.56 6.85 -12.09
N ASP A 35 -9.95 7.80 -12.80
CA ASP A 35 -10.31 9.22 -12.80
C ASP A 35 -10.28 9.85 -11.39
N LEU A 36 -9.38 9.34 -10.53
CA LEU A 36 -9.21 9.77 -9.13
C LEU A 36 -7.97 10.66 -8.91
N ASN A 37 -7.28 11.06 -9.98
CA ASN A 37 -6.05 11.87 -9.94
C ASN A 37 -6.29 13.38 -10.07
N GLU A 38 -7.53 13.81 -10.34
CA GLU A 38 -7.87 15.22 -10.59
C GLU A 38 -8.52 15.85 -9.37
N VAL A 39 -7.97 16.97 -8.89
CA VAL A 39 -8.52 17.70 -7.73
C VAL A 39 -9.83 18.43 -8.06
N PHE A 40 -10.08 18.72 -9.35
CA PHE A 40 -11.32 19.37 -9.79
C PHE A 40 -12.55 18.49 -9.51
N THR A 41 -12.43 17.18 -9.72
CA THR A 41 -13.47 16.17 -9.42
C THR A 41 -13.39 15.64 -7.98
N GLY A 42 -12.51 16.22 -7.15
CA GLY A 42 -12.34 15.84 -5.74
C GLY A 42 -11.35 14.69 -5.52
N GLY A 43 -10.64 14.24 -6.55
CA GLY A 43 -9.57 13.24 -6.46
C GLY A 43 -8.33 13.75 -5.72
N ILE A 44 -7.27 12.92 -5.70
CA ILE A 44 -6.01 13.25 -5.03
C ILE A 44 -5.03 13.82 -6.06
N GLY A 45 -4.62 15.07 -5.83
CA GLY A 45 -3.62 15.73 -6.67
C GLY A 45 -2.24 15.08 -6.56
N SER A 46 -1.42 15.24 -7.60
CA SER A 46 -0.07 14.64 -7.67
C SER A 46 0.84 15.01 -6.50
N TYR A 47 0.77 16.24 -5.98
CA TYR A 47 1.57 16.67 -4.83
C TYR A 47 1.03 16.07 -3.52
N SER A 48 -0.30 16.04 -3.31
CA SER A 48 -0.92 15.36 -2.16
C SER A 48 -0.55 13.88 -2.11
N LEU A 49 -0.63 13.18 -3.25
CA LEU A 49 -0.24 11.77 -3.36
C LEU A 49 1.24 11.57 -3.04
N PHE A 50 2.11 12.45 -3.53
CA PHE A 50 3.53 12.42 -3.22
C PHE A 50 3.78 12.56 -1.72
N LEU A 51 3.12 13.51 -1.04
CA LEU A 51 3.25 13.70 0.41
C LEU A 51 2.68 12.51 1.20
N MET A 52 1.60 11.88 0.74
CA MET A 52 1.09 10.63 1.35
C MET A 52 2.14 9.51 1.26
N ALA A 53 2.79 9.35 0.11
CA ALA A 53 3.85 8.36 -0.07
C ALA A 53 5.08 8.68 0.81
N VAL A 54 5.47 9.95 0.93
CA VAL A 54 6.53 10.39 1.85
C VAL A 54 6.16 10.07 3.30
N SER A 55 4.95 10.43 3.74
CA SER A 55 4.48 10.16 5.11
C SER A 55 4.46 8.67 5.42
N PHE A 56 4.06 7.83 4.46
CA PHE A 56 4.09 6.39 4.59
C PHE A 56 5.51 5.89 4.85
N LEU A 57 6.49 6.31 4.04
CA LEU A 57 7.89 5.89 4.19
C LEU A 57 8.55 6.47 5.45
N GLN A 58 8.14 7.67 5.86
CA GLN A 58 8.59 8.34 7.08
C GLN A 58 8.20 7.57 8.35
N LEU A 59 6.97 7.06 8.39
CA LEU A 59 6.39 6.39 9.55
C LEU A 59 6.40 4.86 9.41
N HIS A 60 7.07 4.35 8.38
CA HIS A 60 7.13 2.92 8.13
C HIS A 60 7.95 2.22 9.22
N PRO A 61 7.45 1.15 9.87
CA PRO A 61 8.15 0.49 10.97
C PRO A 61 9.52 -0.10 10.60
N ARG A 62 9.70 -0.46 9.33
CA ARG A 62 10.96 -1.01 8.84
C ARG A 62 11.87 0.10 8.33
N GLU A 63 13.10 0.14 8.82
CA GLU A 63 14.18 1.04 8.35
C GLU A 63 14.64 0.72 6.92
N ASP A 64 14.21 -0.43 6.37
CA ASP A 64 14.50 -0.89 5.03
C ASP A 64 13.98 0.06 3.94
N ALA A 65 13.00 0.92 4.19
CA ALA A 65 12.53 1.91 3.23
C ALA A 65 13.64 2.83 2.68
N CYS A 66 14.77 2.96 3.41
CA CYS A 66 15.94 3.73 3.00
C CYS A 66 17.02 2.88 2.28
N ILE A 67 16.86 1.55 2.22
CA ILE A 67 17.84 0.59 1.67
C ILE A 67 17.46 0.23 0.22
N PRO A 68 18.43 0.15 -0.72
CA PRO A 68 18.14 -0.14 -2.12
C PRO A 68 17.60 -1.55 -2.41
N ASN A 69 17.82 -2.53 -1.51
CA ASN A 69 17.40 -3.93 -1.70
C ASN A 69 16.02 -4.26 -1.12
N THR A 70 15.19 -3.25 -0.92
CA THR A 70 13.88 -3.39 -0.29
C THR A 70 12.87 -3.99 -1.25
N ASN A 71 11.91 -4.74 -0.73
CA ASN A 71 10.86 -5.32 -1.55
C ASN A 71 9.78 -4.26 -1.86
N TYR A 72 9.76 -3.77 -3.09
CA TYR A 72 8.86 -2.68 -3.49
C TYR A 72 7.40 -3.15 -3.52
N GLY A 73 7.16 -4.45 -3.74
CA GLY A 73 5.83 -5.04 -3.72
C GLY A 73 5.21 -5.03 -2.33
N VAL A 74 6.00 -5.31 -1.29
CA VAL A 74 5.53 -5.25 0.11
C VAL A 74 5.16 -3.83 0.48
N LEU A 75 6.03 -2.85 0.20
CA LEU A 75 5.74 -1.43 0.46
C LEU A 75 4.49 -0.93 -0.29
N LEU A 76 4.28 -1.39 -1.52
CA LEU A 76 3.07 -1.04 -2.28
C LEU A 76 1.80 -1.60 -1.63
N ILE A 77 1.83 -2.87 -1.19
CA ILE A 77 0.70 -3.52 -0.52
C ILE A 77 0.41 -2.82 0.82
N GLU A 78 1.44 -2.56 1.63
CA GLU A 78 1.31 -1.88 2.93
C GLU A 78 0.84 -0.44 2.78
N PHE A 79 1.24 0.28 1.72
CA PHE A 79 0.70 1.60 1.41
C PHE A 79 -0.82 1.54 1.18
N PHE A 80 -1.27 0.59 0.36
CA PHE A 80 -2.70 0.38 0.10
C PHE A 80 -3.46 -0.07 1.35
N GLU A 81 -2.83 -0.88 2.20
CA GLU A 81 -3.41 -1.30 3.48
C GLU A 81 -3.62 -0.11 4.41
N LEU A 82 -2.58 0.69 4.61
CA LEU A 82 -2.60 1.84 5.49
C LEU A 82 -3.68 2.83 5.04
N TYR A 83 -3.62 3.31 3.80
CA TYR A 83 -4.54 4.34 3.32
C TYR A 83 -5.90 3.80 2.88
N GLY A 84 -6.03 2.49 2.64
CA GLY A 84 -7.31 1.85 2.33
C GLY A 84 -8.11 1.46 3.58
N ARG A 85 -7.43 1.04 4.66
CA ARG A 85 -8.07 0.40 5.82
C ARG A 85 -7.82 1.10 7.15
N HIS A 86 -6.57 1.45 7.44
CA HIS A 86 -6.18 1.84 8.80
C HIS A 86 -6.19 3.35 9.04
N PHE A 87 -5.90 4.16 8.02
CA PHE A 87 -5.82 5.61 8.16
C PHE A 87 -7.20 6.20 8.45
N ASN A 88 -7.33 6.87 9.59
CA ASN A 88 -8.57 7.50 9.99
C ASN A 88 -8.71 8.90 9.38
N TYR A 89 -9.24 8.96 8.16
CA TYR A 89 -9.50 10.22 7.44
C TYR A 89 -10.39 11.21 8.22
N LEU A 90 -11.19 10.77 9.19
CA LEU A 90 -12.05 11.69 9.94
C LEU A 90 -11.32 12.41 11.08
N LYS A 91 -10.34 11.74 11.71
CA LYS A 91 -9.69 12.24 12.93
C LYS A 91 -8.20 12.57 12.76
N THR A 92 -7.56 12.03 11.73
CA THR A 92 -6.10 12.06 11.59
C THR A 92 -5.67 12.92 10.41
N GLY A 93 -4.67 13.76 10.64
CA GLY A 93 -3.97 14.57 9.65
C GLY A 93 -2.53 14.12 9.47
N ILE A 94 -1.92 14.48 8.34
CA ILE A 94 -0.54 14.14 7.98
C ILE A 94 0.35 15.36 8.16
N ARG A 95 1.45 15.22 8.91
CA ARG A 95 2.53 16.20 9.03
C ARG A 95 3.83 15.60 8.49
N ILE A 96 4.50 16.32 7.60
CA ILE A 96 5.71 15.84 6.89
C ILE A 96 7.02 16.30 7.57
N LYS A 97 6.94 17.29 8.47
CA LYS A 97 8.11 17.86 9.17
C LYS A 97 8.74 16.88 10.15
N ASP A 98 10.02 17.07 10.43
CA ASP A 98 10.77 16.39 11.51
C ASP A 98 10.72 14.85 11.46
N GLY A 99 10.77 14.29 10.25
CA GLY A 99 10.70 12.84 10.07
C GLY A 99 9.28 12.28 9.93
N GLY A 100 8.26 13.14 9.98
CA GLY A 100 6.85 12.77 9.76
C GLY A 100 6.12 12.47 11.07
N SER A 101 4.84 12.80 11.13
CA SER A 101 3.96 12.45 12.26
C SER A 101 2.49 12.52 11.85
N TYR A 102 1.64 11.84 12.63
CA TYR A 102 0.18 11.99 12.55
C TYR A 102 -0.32 12.92 13.64
N VAL A 103 -1.30 13.75 13.27
CA VAL A 103 -1.85 14.79 14.16
C VAL A 103 -3.35 14.63 14.28
N ALA A 104 -3.91 14.91 15.45
CA ALA A 104 -5.35 14.93 15.63
C ALA A 104 -5.92 16.19 14.98
N LYS A 105 -6.94 16.04 14.13
CA LYS A 105 -7.60 17.17 13.46
C LYS A 105 -8.24 18.13 14.44
N ASP A 106 -8.75 17.62 15.57
CA ASP A 106 -9.34 18.46 16.62
C ASP A 106 -8.30 19.39 17.27
N GLU A 107 -7.04 18.96 17.39
CA GLU A 107 -5.93 19.80 17.89
C GLU A 107 -5.51 20.83 16.86
N VAL A 108 -5.44 20.42 15.59
CA VAL A 108 -5.15 21.33 14.47
C VAL A 108 -6.22 22.42 14.39
N GLN A 109 -7.49 22.07 14.50
CA GLN A 109 -8.60 23.01 14.38
C GLN A 109 -8.61 24.07 15.49
N LYS A 110 -8.21 23.72 16.72
CA LYS A 110 -8.06 24.70 17.82
C LYS A 110 -7.03 25.79 17.54
N ASN A 111 -6.03 25.48 16.70
CA ASN A 111 -4.96 26.40 16.34
C ASN A 111 -5.22 27.15 15.02
N MET A 112 -6.33 26.87 14.34
CA MET A 112 -6.73 27.57 13.12
C MET A 112 -7.55 28.82 13.44
N LEU A 113 -7.47 29.82 12.57
CA LEU A 113 -8.36 30.99 12.62
C LEU A 113 -9.83 30.55 12.50
N ASP A 114 -10.72 31.26 13.18
CA ASP A 114 -12.14 30.93 13.25
C ASP A 114 -12.74 30.66 11.86
N GLY A 115 -13.35 29.47 11.70
CA GLY A 115 -14.04 29.04 10.48
C GLY A 115 -13.23 28.13 9.54
N TYR A 116 -11.92 27.94 9.75
CA TYR A 116 -11.13 26.98 8.98
C TYR A 116 -11.21 25.58 9.58
N ARG A 117 -11.82 24.64 8.85
CA ARG A 117 -11.89 23.22 9.24
C ARG A 117 -10.87 22.39 8.43
N PRO A 118 -10.15 21.44 9.05
CA PRO A 118 -9.34 20.48 8.32
C PRO A 118 -10.18 19.71 7.29
N SER A 119 -9.66 19.56 6.06
CA SER A 119 -10.36 18.82 4.99
C SER A 119 -10.43 17.32 5.27
N MET A 120 -11.13 16.55 4.40
CA MET A 120 -11.22 15.09 4.53
C MET A 120 -9.82 14.44 4.50
N LEU A 121 -8.97 14.85 3.58
CA LEU A 121 -7.56 14.48 3.53
C LEU A 121 -6.71 15.67 3.99
N TYR A 122 -6.47 15.79 5.29
CA TYR A 122 -5.65 16.89 5.80
C TYR A 122 -4.16 16.56 5.71
N ILE A 123 -3.41 17.38 4.97
CA ILE A 123 -1.96 17.26 4.85
C ILE A 123 -1.33 18.65 5.03
N GLU A 124 -0.47 18.80 6.04
CA GLU A 124 0.29 20.03 6.25
C GLU A 124 1.31 20.22 5.14
N ASP A 125 1.27 21.38 4.47
CA ASP A 125 2.27 21.71 3.47
C ASP A 125 3.63 21.98 4.12
N PRO A 126 4.69 21.21 3.81
CA PRO A 126 6.02 21.47 4.35
C PRO A 126 6.59 22.82 3.89
N LEU A 127 6.12 23.38 2.77
CA LEU A 127 6.61 24.64 2.21
C LEU A 127 5.80 25.86 2.67
N GLN A 128 4.54 25.65 3.09
CA GLN A 128 3.64 26.73 3.47
C GLN A 128 2.87 26.37 4.76
N PRO A 129 3.37 26.78 5.94
CA PRO A 129 2.70 26.54 7.21
C PRO A 129 1.24 27.02 7.21
N GLY A 130 0.33 26.19 7.72
CA GLY A 130 -1.11 26.46 7.77
C GLY A 130 -1.86 26.16 6.47
N ASN A 131 -1.16 25.85 5.37
CA ASN A 131 -1.80 25.38 4.14
C ASN A 131 -2.14 23.89 4.26
N ASP A 132 -3.40 23.55 3.92
CA ASP A 132 -3.87 22.17 3.80
C ASP A 132 -3.85 21.75 2.33
N VAL A 133 -2.90 20.88 1.98
CA VAL A 133 -2.67 20.45 0.59
C VAL A 133 -3.81 19.58 0.06
N GLY A 134 -4.51 18.85 0.92
CA GLY A 134 -5.62 17.97 0.50
C GLY A 134 -6.99 18.64 0.53
N ARG A 135 -7.05 19.96 0.68
CA ARG A 135 -8.29 20.74 0.74
C ARG A 135 -9.26 20.49 -0.41
N SER A 136 -8.74 20.37 -1.62
CA SER A 136 -9.54 20.12 -2.82
C SER A 136 -9.85 18.63 -3.04
N SER A 137 -9.29 17.74 -2.22
CA SER A 137 -9.51 16.28 -2.31
C SER A 137 -10.75 15.85 -1.50
N TYR A 138 -11.89 16.47 -1.79
CA TYR A 138 -13.16 16.19 -1.10
C TYR A 138 -13.71 14.79 -1.39
N GLY A 139 -13.25 14.14 -2.48
CA GLY A 139 -13.50 12.76 -2.85
C GLY A 139 -12.45 11.75 -2.33
N ALA A 140 -11.71 12.09 -1.28
CA ALA A 140 -10.69 11.20 -0.71
C ALA A 140 -11.25 9.83 -0.23
N MET A 141 -12.55 9.76 0.08
CA MET A 141 -13.18 8.50 0.50
C MET A 141 -13.35 7.50 -0.64
N GLN A 142 -13.58 7.97 -1.87
CA GLN A 142 -13.56 7.13 -3.08
C GLN A 142 -12.15 6.58 -3.31
N VAL A 143 -11.13 7.39 -3.05
CA VAL A 143 -9.73 6.95 -3.16
C VAL A 143 -9.39 5.91 -2.09
N LYS A 144 -9.86 6.09 -0.84
CA LYS A 144 -9.76 5.07 0.22
C LYS A 144 -10.34 3.73 -0.23
N GLN A 145 -11.53 3.73 -0.84
CA GLN A 145 -12.15 2.50 -1.35
C GLN A 145 -11.33 1.86 -2.47
N ALA A 146 -10.78 2.65 -3.38
CA ALA A 146 -9.91 2.15 -4.43
C ALA A 146 -8.62 1.53 -3.86
N PHE A 147 -8.02 2.16 -2.83
CA PHE A 147 -6.85 1.60 -2.14
C PHE A 147 -7.17 0.30 -1.40
N ASP A 148 -8.31 0.20 -0.72
CA ASP A 148 -8.75 -1.06 -0.10
C ASP A 148 -8.92 -2.18 -1.14
N TYR A 149 -9.55 -1.88 -2.28
CA TYR A 149 -9.64 -2.82 -3.40
C TYR A 149 -8.26 -3.30 -3.86
N ALA A 150 -7.31 -2.38 -4.06
CA ALA A 150 -5.96 -2.72 -4.50
C ALA A 150 -5.24 -3.62 -3.49
N TYR A 151 -5.36 -3.32 -2.20
CA TYR A 151 -4.83 -4.15 -1.12
C TYR A 151 -5.39 -5.58 -1.19
N VAL A 152 -6.71 -5.74 -1.31
CA VAL A 152 -7.35 -7.06 -1.38
C VAL A 152 -6.83 -7.86 -2.56
N VAL A 153 -6.83 -7.24 -3.75
CA VAL A 153 -6.43 -7.91 -5.00
C VAL A 153 -4.96 -8.34 -4.96
N LEU A 154 -4.06 -7.45 -4.54
CA LEU A 154 -2.63 -7.76 -4.48
C LEU A 154 -2.32 -8.79 -3.39
N SER A 155 -2.90 -8.64 -2.19
CA SER A 155 -2.71 -9.59 -1.08
C SER A 155 -3.17 -11.00 -1.44
N HIS A 156 -4.29 -11.09 -2.16
CA HIS A 156 -4.77 -12.37 -2.67
C HIS A 156 -3.83 -12.96 -3.73
N ALA A 157 -3.32 -12.13 -4.65
CA ALA A 157 -2.43 -12.58 -5.72
C ALA A 157 -1.08 -13.12 -5.22
N VAL A 158 -0.60 -12.66 -4.06
CA VAL A 158 0.66 -13.10 -3.45
C VAL A 158 0.48 -14.12 -2.31
N SER A 159 -0.75 -14.53 -2.01
CA SER A 159 -1.03 -15.50 -0.96
C SER A 159 -0.54 -16.91 -1.34
N PRO A 160 -0.03 -17.73 -0.40
CA PRO A 160 0.36 -19.11 -0.68
C PRO A 160 -0.76 -19.98 -1.28
N ILE A 161 -2.02 -19.58 -1.05
CA ILE A 161 -3.20 -20.28 -1.56
C ILE A 161 -3.62 -19.80 -2.96
N ALA A 162 -3.00 -18.75 -3.50
CA ALA A 162 -3.32 -18.19 -4.81
C ALA A 162 -3.23 -19.22 -5.94
N LYS A 163 -2.37 -20.24 -5.79
CA LYS A 163 -2.24 -21.37 -6.73
C LYS A 163 -3.52 -22.21 -6.91
N TYR A 164 -4.48 -22.11 -5.99
CA TYR A 164 -5.74 -22.86 -6.04
C TYR A 164 -6.90 -22.05 -6.61
N TYR A 165 -6.71 -20.77 -6.89
CA TYR A 165 -7.73 -19.94 -7.53
C TYR A 165 -7.55 -19.96 -9.05
N PRO A 166 -8.63 -19.78 -9.84
CA PRO A 166 -8.54 -19.56 -11.28
C PRO A 166 -7.89 -18.19 -11.54
N ASN A 167 -6.57 -18.13 -11.37
CA ASN A 167 -5.74 -17.00 -11.73
C ASN A 167 -5.48 -17.08 -13.25
N ASN A 168 -5.74 -15.98 -13.94
CA ASN A 168 -5.37 -15.89 -15.35
C ASN A 168 -3.84 -15.80 -15.44
N GLU A 169 -3.18 -16.88 -15.87
CA GLU A 169 -1.71 -16.97 -16.00
C GLU A 169 -1.15 -15.93 -16.98
N THR A 170 -2.00 -15.36 -17.83
CA THR A 170 -1.62 -14.30 -18.78
C THR A 170 -1.45 -12.92 -18.14
N GLU A 171 -1.88 -12.73 -16.89
CA GLU A 171 -1.85 -11.43 -16.21
C GLU A 171 -0.79 -11.37 -15.11
N SER A 172 0.07 -10.35 -15.18
CA SER A 172 1.01 -10.04 -14.11
C SER A 172 0.29 -9.64 -12.81
N ILE A 173 0.97 -9.75 -11.67
CA ILE A 173 0.41 -9.37 -10.36
C ILE A 173 -0.06 -7.91 -10.39
N LEU A 174 0.78 -7.00 -10.91
CA LEU A 174 0.43 -5.59 -11.03
C LEU A 174 -0.66 -5.34 -12.09
N GLY A 175 -0.68 -6.16 -13.14
CA GLY A 175 -1.72 -6.16 -14.19
C GLY A 175 -3.14 -6.30 -13.66
N ARG A 176 -3.31 -6.88 -12.47
CA ARG A 176 -4.62 -7.03 -11.81
C ARG A 176 -5.21 -5.70 -11.33
N ILE A 177 -4.38 -4.71 -11.00
CA ILE A 177 -4.82 -3.40 -10.50
C ILE A 177 -4.54 -2.23 -11.46
N ILE A 178 -3.59 -2.40 -12.38
CA ILE A 178 -3.20 -1.43 -13.40
C ILE A 178 -3.16 -2.11 -14.76
N ARG A 179 -3.92 -1.60 -15.73
CA ARG A 179 -4.01 -2.17 -17.08
C ARG A 179 -3.19 -1.36 -18.08
N VAL A 180 -2.41 -1.98 -18.96
CA VAL A 180 -1.81 -1.25 -20.08
C VAL A 180 -2.67 -1.55 -21.31
N THR A 181 -3.24 -0.51 -21.93
CA THR A 181 -4.06 -0.68 -23.14
C THR A 181 -3.16 -0.89 -24.36
N ASP A 182 -3.68 -1.60 -25.36
CA ASP A 182 -2.98 -1.82 -26.63
C ASP A 182 -2.66 -0.51 -27.34
N GLU A 183 -3.52 0.51 -27.18
CA GLU A 183 -3.27 1.87 -27.67
C GLU A 183 -2.00 2.47 -27.06
N VAL A 184 -1.82 2.35 -25.74
CA VAL A 184 -0.62 2.83 -25.05
C VAL A 184 0.62 2.05 -25.48
N ALA A 185 0.50 0.73 -25.64
CA ALA A 185 1.60 -0.11 -26.14
C ALA A 185 2.00 0.30 -27.57
N THR A 186 1.02 0.40 -28.47
CA THR A 186 1.22 0.81 -29.87
C THR A 186 1.83 2.21 -29.97
N TYR A 187 1.37 3.14 -29.13
CA TYR A 187 1.93 4.49 -29.08
C TYR A 187 3.38 4.51 -28.62
N ARG A 188 3.74 3.71 -27.61
CA ARG A 188 5.12 3.57 -27.13
C ARG A 188 6.03 2.93 -28.19
N ASP A 189 5.53 1.93 -28.91
CA ASP A 189 6.25 1.31 -30.03
C ASP A 189 6.47 2.32 -31.15
N TRP A 190 5.46 3.13 -31.46
CA TRP A 190 5.57 4.20 -32.44
C TRP A 190 6.60 5.26 -32.00
N ILE A 191 6.57 5.71 -30.74
CA ILE A 191 7.59 6.63 -30.21
C ILE A 191 8.99 6.03 -30.36
N SER A 192 9.14 4.76 -30.00
CA SER A 192 10.42 4.07 -30.06
C SER A 192 10.93 3.91 -31.50
N LYS A 193 10.05 3.67 -32.47
CA LYS A 193 10.43 3.62 -33.89
C LYS A 193 10.81 4.99 -34.46
N GLN A 194 10.12 6.04 -34.04
CA GLN A 194 10.30 7.39 -34.57
C GLN A 194 11.49 8.14 -33.93
N TRP A 195 11.77 7.88 -32.64
CA TRP A 195 12.79 8.59 -31.86
C TRP A 195 13.77 7.68 -31.11
N GLY A 196 13.62 6.35 -31.16
CA GLY A 196 14.58 5.41 -30.62
C GLY A 196 15.82 5.32 -31.50
N LEU A 197 16.84 6.12 -31.15
CA LEU A 197 18.22 6.02 -31.62
C LEU A 197 18.43 6.25 -33.14
N LYS A 198 18.54 7.52 -33.54
CA LYS A 198 19.57 7.91 -34.51
C LYS A 198 20.92 7.82 -33.79
N ASN A 199 21.80 6.91 -34.22
CA ASN A 199 23.21 6.87 -33.83
C ASN A 199 23.81 8.29 -33.87
N ARG A 200 24.09 8.87 -32.71
CA ARG A 200 24.91 10.08 -32.59
C ARG A 200 26.30 9.61 -32.16
N PRO A 201 27.38 9.94 -32.90
CA PRO A 201 28.73 9.73 -32.40
C PRO A 201 28.89 10.60 -31.14
N GLU A 202 29.31 9.97 -30.04
CA GLU A 202 29.68 10.61 -28.78
C GLU A 202 30.49 11.89 -28.98
N PRO A 203 30.18 12.95 -28.22
CA PRO A 203 31.25 13.65 -27.53
C PRO A 203 31.04 13.54 -26.01
N SER A 204 32.12 13.16 -25.33
CA SER A 204 32.23 13.00 -23.90
C SER A 204 31.70 14.21 -23.13
N CYS A 205 30.65 14.03 -22.34
CA CYS A 205 30.25 14.95 -21.27
C CYS A 205 29.57 14.17 -20.14
N ASN A 206 30.24 14.12 -18.99
CA ASN A 206 29.74 13.58 -17.72
C ASN A 206 28.40 14.20 -17.31
N GLY A 207 27.47 13.35 -16.84
CA GLY A 207 26.28 13.81 -16.11
C GLY A 207 25.15 12.79 -16.07
N ASN A 208 25.21 11.89 -15.08
CA ASN A 208 24.11 11.09 -14.50
C ASN A 208 22.81 10.98 -15.32
N GLY A 209 22.80 10.07 -16.30
CA GLY A 209 21.59 9.55 -16.92
C GLY A 209 21.20 8.23 -16.26
N VAL A 210 19.98 8.14 -15.74
CA VAL A 210 19.39 6.85 -15.33
C VAL A 210 19.10 6.06 -16.60
N THR A 211 19.98 5.11 -16.92
CA THR A 211 19.76 4.14 -17.99
C THR A 211 19.03 2.94 -17.39
N LEU A 212 17.75 2.77 -17.74
CA LEU A 212 17.06 1.50 -17.52
C LEU A 212 17.58 0.50 -18.57
N ILE A 213 18.67 -0.18 -18.23
CA ILE A 213 19.10 -1.37 -18.96
C ILE A 213 18.19 -2.50 -18.49
N VAL A 214 17.16 -2.80 -19.28
CA VAL A 214 16.42 -4.05 -19.16
C VAL A 214 17.17 -5.04 -20.06
N ASP A 215 18.06 -5.82 -19.46
CA ASP A 215 18.57 -7.04 -20.09
C ASP A 215 17.48 -8.10 -20.01
N THR A 216 16.87 -8.42 -21.15
CA THR A 216 15.79 -9.40 -21.33
C THR A 216 16.30 -10.85 -21.30
N GLN A 217 17.18 -11.21 -20.36
CA GLN A 217 17.60 -12.60 -20.21
C GLN A 217 17.52 -13.05 -18.75
N GLN A 218 16.61 -14.01 -18.54
CA GLN A 218 16.30 -14.75 -17.32
C GLN A 218 15.31 -14.13 -16.33
N LEU A 219 14.08 -13.96 -16.81
CA LEU A 219 12.88 -13.96 -15.98
C LEU A 219 12.42 -15.42 -15.76
N ASP A 220 13.27 -16.22 -15.12
CA ASP A 220 12.95 -17.55 -14.60
C ASP A 220 13.89 -17.84 -13.42
N LYS A 221 13.51 -17.36 -12.22
CA LYS A 221 13.94 -17.80 -10.86
C LYS A 221 13.75 -16.68 -9.84
N CYS A 222 12.51 -16.30 -9.56
CA CYS A 222 12.16 -15.64 -8.30
C CYS A 222 10.75 -16.08 -7.88
N ASN A 223 10.56 -17.39 -7.75
CA ASN A 223 9.48 -17.96 -6.97
C ASN A 223 10.13 -18.51 -5.69
N ASN A 224 10.21 -17.69 -4.64
CA ASN A 224 10.74 -18.11 -3.33
C ASN A 224 9.71 -18.96 -2.60
N ASN A 225 9.42 -20.15 -3.13
CA ASN A 225 8.89 -21.24 -2.35
C ASN A 225 10.08 -22.12 -1.94
N LEU A 226 10.20 -22.36 -0.64
CA LEU A 226 11.22 -23.22 -0.04
C LEU A 226 11.40 -24.52 -0.85
N SER A 227 12.64 -24.82 -1.21
CA SER A 227 13.03 -26.14 -1.66
C SER A 227 13.00 -27.08 -0.47
N GLU A 228 11.98 -27.95 -0.37
CA GLU A 228 12.06 -29.13 0.48
C GLU A 228 13.01 -30.14 -0.17
N GLU A 229 14.03 -30.56 0.58
CA GLU A 229 14.95 -31.64 0.21
C GLU A 229 14.17 -32.96 0.05
N ASN A 230 14.33 -33.60 -1.11
CA ASN A 230 13.89 -34.97 -1.30
C ASN A 230 14.87 -35.93 -0.62
N GLU A 231 14.40 -36.66 0.40
CA GLU A 231 15.08 -37.84 0.92
C GLU A 231 15.22 -38.92 -0.17
N ALA A 232 16.45 -39.38 -0.35
CA ALA A 232 16.77 -40.52 -1.19
C ALA A 232 16.41 -41.84 -0.46
N LEU A 233 15.71 -42.71 -1.19
CA LEU A 233 15.46 -44.10 -0.86
C LEU A 233 16.75 -44.87 -0.53
N GLY A 234 16.83 -45.43 0.69
CA GLY A 234 17.77 -46.49 1.08
C GLY A 234 17.01 -47.66 1.70
N LYS A 235 16.89 -48.76 0.95
CA LYS A 235 16.08 -49.94 1.29
C LYS A 235 16.92 -50.98 2.06
N CYS A 236 16.50 -51.43 3.24
CA CYS A 236 16.67 -52.84 3.63
C CYS A 236 15.84 -53.33 4.83
N ARG A 237 15.08 -54.40 4.53
CA ARG A 237 14.78 -55.61 5.32
C ARG A 237 14.00 -55.53 6.64
N SER A 238 12.78 -56.05 6.55
CA SER A 238 12.01 -56.70 7.60
C SER A 238 12.75 -57.90 8.23
N LYS A 239 12.73 -57.99 9.56
CA LYS A 239 12.57 -59.24 10.32
C LYS A 239 11.87 -58.95 11.66
N THR A 240 11.11 -59.96 12.06
CA THR A 240 10.16 -60.15 13.15
C THR A 240 10.73 -60.11 14.58
N SER A 241 9.76 -60.05 15.51
CA SER A 241 9.66 -60.68 16.85
C SER A 241 10.16 -59.96 18.12
N GLU A 242 9.18 -59.88 19.04
CA GLU A 242 9.25 -60.10 20.50
C GLU A 242 9.50 -58.92 21.47
N SER A 243 8.41 -58.57 22.18
CA SER A 243 8.24 -58.67 23.64
C SER A 243 9.33 -58.09 24.55
N LEU A 244 8.98 -57.06 25.34
CA LEU A 244 8.95 -57.14 26.81
C LEU A 244 8.46 -55.84 27.48
N SER A 245 7.67 -56.07 28.51
CA SER A 245 7.07 -55.20 29.54
C SER A 245 8.00 -54.17 30.23
N LYS A 246 7.43 -53.04 30.69
CA LYS A 246 7.18 -52.72 32.12
C LYS A 246 6.67 -51.28 32.34
N HIS A 247 5.64 -51.20 33.20
CA HIS A 247 5.20 -50.13 34.12
C HIS A 247 5.95 -48.78 34.09
N SER A 248 5.29 -47.62 34.13
CA SER A 248 4.58 -47.15 35.33
C SER A 248 3.61 -45.99 35.04
N SER A 249 2.53 -46.01 35.80
CA SER A 249 1.46 -45.03 35.97
C SER A 249 1.92 -43.65 36.46
N ASN A 250 1.25 -42.59 35.98
CA ASN A 250 0.53 -41.70 36.89
C ASN A 250 -0.60 -40.93 36.19
N SER A 251 -1.69 -40.84 36.94
CA SER A 251 -3.06 -40.48 36.60
C SER A 251 -3.43 -39.05 37.05
N SER A 252 -4.40 -38.43 36.36
CA SER A 252 -5.58 -37.68 36.89
C SER A 252 -6.03 -36.66 35.82
N SER A 253 -7.11 -36.91 35.07
CA SER A 253 -8.54 -36.70 35.37
C SER A 253 -8.95 -35.20 35.47
N GLY A 254 -9.87 -34.79 34.58
CA GLY A 254 -10.50 -33.45 34.51
C GLY A 254 -11.43 -33.13 35.70
N PRO A 255 -12.39 -32.18 35.59
CA PRO A 255 -13.47 -32.26 34.59
C PRO A 255 -14.03 -30.91 34.05
N VAL A 256 -15.02 -31.10 33.18
CA VAL A 256 -16.01 -30.19 32.57
C VAL A 256 -16.96 -29.49 33.56
N SER A 257 -17.53 -28.32 33.16
CA SER A 257 -18.84 -27.72 33.55
C SER A 257 -19.03 -26.42 32.73
N SER A 258 -19.97 -26.29 31.79
CA SER A 258 -21.45 -26.09 31.86
C SER A 258 -21.90 -24.62 31.92
N SER A 259 -22.50 -24.16 30.81
CA SER A 259 -23.69 -23.30 30.63
C SER A 259 -24.19 -22.36 31.74
N SER A 260 -24.51 -21.11 31.37
CA SER A 260 -25.80 -20.46 31.72
C SER A 260 -26.04 -19.16 30.95
N ALA A 261 -27.26 -19.03 30.42
CA ALA A 261 -27.86 -17.83 29.87
C ALA A 261 -28.65 -17.06 30.95
N THR A 262 -28.70 -15.73 30.84
CA THR A 262 -29.69 -14.82 31.47
C THR A 262 -29.78 -13.58 30.59
N GLN A 263 -30.83 -13.42 29.79
CA GLN A 263 -32.11 -12.74 30.08
C GLN A 263 -32.04 -11.21 30.09
N SER A 264 -32.91 -10.70 29.21
CA SER A 264 -33.40 -9.35 28.93
C SER A 264 -33.96 -8.61 30.15
N SER A 265 -33.81 -7.29 30.15
CA SER A 265 -34.62 -6.39 30.97
C SER A 265 -35.27 -5.32 30.10
N SER A 266 -36.60 -5.27 30.19
CA SER A 266 -37.56 -4.38 29.56
C SER A 266 -37.68 -3.05 30.29
N SER A 267 -37.93 -1.96 29.57
CA SER A 267 -38.54 -0.75 30.12
C SER A 267 -39.54 -0.17 29.11
N ASP A 268 -40.82 -0.39 29.38
CA ASP A 268 -41.93 0.38 28.83
C ASP A 268 -42.13 1.65 29.67
N VAL A 269 -42.37 2.79 29.01
CA VAL A 269 -43.34 3.80 29.46
C VAL A 269 -43.80 4.61 28.24
N ASP A 270 -45.09 4.47 27.95
CA ASP A 270 -45.93 5.33 27.12
C ASP A 270 -46.00 6.76 27.68
N SER A 271 -46.18 7.75 26.79
CA SER A 271 -47.40 8.58 26.72
C SER A 271 -47.17 9.95 26.04
N ASP A 272 -47.80 10.04 24.87
CA ASP A 272 -48.74 11.08 24.41
C ASP A 272 -48.31 12.50 23.98
N ALA A 273 -48.65 12.73 22.69
CA ALA A 273 -49.50 13.81 22.16
C ALA A 273 -49.01 15.28 22.14
N THR A 274 -48.59 15.68 20.94
CA THR A 274 -48.77 17.03 20.35
C THR A 274 -50.28 17.34 20.19
N PRO A 275 -50.73 18.62 20.12
CA PRO A 275 -50.61 19.37 18.87
C PRO A 275 -50.38 20.90 18.99
N CYS A 276 -50.08 21.45 17.80
CA CYS A 276 -49.70 22.78 17.37
C CYS A 276 -50.51 24.00 17.87
N LYS A 277 -49.84 25.16 17.79
CA LYS A 277 -50.40 26.42 17.30
C LYS A 277 -49.61 26.86 16.07
#